data_AF-A0A1G3C0R6-F1
#
_entry.id   AF-A0A1G3C0R6-F1
#
_cell.length_a   1.000
_cell.length_b   1.000
_cell.length_c   1.000
_cell.angle_alpha   90.00
_cell.angle_beta   90.00
_cell.angle_gamma   90.00
#
_symmetry.space_group_name_H-M   'P 1'
#
loop_
_entity.id
_entity.type
_entity.pdbx_description
1 polymer ?
#
loop_
_entity_poly.entity_id
_entity_poly.type
_entity_poly.pdbx_seq_one_letter_code
_entity_poly.pdbx_strand_id
1 'polypeptide(L)'
;MWLARRLLPNYWFERAIVEMGQSVGVTATGLLLFRAVDPEQKTDAPSAFGYKQLLHEPFMGGELWTSMAIIIVAQRGRLFVLGISFITIAGWLAIWWIFLKGKKI
;
A
#
# COMPACT_ATOMS: atom_id res chain seq x y z
N MET A 1 2.70 1.69 -10.77
CA MET A 1 2.37 2.78 -11.71
C MET A 1 1.23 2.44 -12.68
N TRP A 2 1.31 1.40 -13.51
CA TRP A 2 0.25 1.09 -14.50
C TRP A 2 -1.16 0.85 -13.90
N LEU A 3 -1.23 0.11 -12.78
CA LEU A 3 -2.49 -0.15 -12.06
C LEU A 3 -3.02 1.10 -11.33
N ALA A 4 -2.15 2.03 -10.93
CA ALA A 4 -2.52 3.18 -10.11
C ALA A 4 -3.52 4.09 -10.82
N ARG A 5 -3.37 4.29 -12.13
CA ARG A 5 -4.29 5.11 -12.95
C ARG A 5 -5.72 4.55 -12.99
N ARG A 6 -5.90 3.25 -12.72
CA ARG A 6 -7.22 2.59 -12.68
C ARG A 6 -7.76 2.45 -11.26
N LEU A 7 -6.88 2.29 -10.26
CA LEU A 7 -7.24 2.03 -8.87
C LEU A 7 -7.45 3.30 -8.05
N LEU A 8 -6.78 4.40 -8.40
CA LEU A 8 -6.80 5.67 -7.67
C LEU A 8 -7.58 6.72 -8.48
N PRO A 9 -8.74 7.21 -8.01
CA PRO A 9 -9.54 8.18 -8.75
C PRO A 9 -8.94 9.60 -8.73
N ASN A 10 -8.33 10.01 -7.61
CA ASN A 10 -7.76 11.35 -7.41
C ASN A 10 -6.24 11.29 -7.23
N TYR A 11 -5.54 12.25 -7.83
CA TYR A 11 -4.08 12.46 -7.73
C TYR A 11 -3.30 11.15 -7.84
N TRP A 12 -3.61 10.38 -8.90
CA TRP A 12 -3.16 9.00 -9.06
C TRP A 12 -1.64 8.90 -9.16
N PHE A 13 -0.98 9.92 -9.70
CA PHE A 13 0.47 9.93 -9.90
C PHE A 13 1.20 10.30 -8.61
N GLU A 14 0.73 11.36 -7.95
CA GLU A 14 1.23 11.87 -6.67
C GLU A 14 1.08 10.83 -5.56
N ARG A 15 -0.02 10.09 -5.55
CA ARG A 15 -0.19 8.97 -4.61
C ARG A 15 0.67 7.78 -5.00
N ALA A 16 0.79 7.45 -6.28
CA ALA A 16 1.57 6.28 -6.72
C ALA A 16 3.08 6.46 -6.53
N ILE A 17 3.62 7.68 -6.61
CA ILE A 17 5.06 7.92 -6.45
C ILE A 17 5.53 7.70 -5.01
N VAL A 18 4.68 8.05 -4.04
CA VAL A 18 4.95 7.81 -2.60
C VAL A 18 4.90 6.32 -2.28
N GLU A 19 3.87 5.61 -2.76
CA GLU A 19 3.71 4.15 -2.61
C GLU A 19 4.82 3.37 -3.34
N MET A 20 5.30 3.90 -4.47
CA MET A 20 6.47 3.35 -5.15
C MET A 20 7.71 3.50 -4.27
N GLY A 21 7.90 4.66 -3.63
CA GLY A 21 8.98 4.89 -2.67
C GLY A 21 8.99 3.91 -1.50
N GLN A 22 7.80 3.61 -0.93
CA GLN A 22 7.65 2.52 0.05
C GLN A 22 8.17 1.19 -0.50
N SER A 23 7.73 0.84 -1.71
CA SER A 23 7.98 -0.47 -2.30
C SER A 23 9.44 -0.70 -2.70
N VAL A 24 10.17 0.36 -3.07
CA VAL A 24 11.61 0.29 -3.41
C VAL A 24 12.53 0.43 -2.18
N GLY A 25 11.95 0.54 -0.98
CA GLY A 25 12.65 0.34 0.29
C GLY A 25 12.92 1.61 1.10
N VAL A 26 12.67 2.81 0.57
CA VAL A 26 12.86 4.05 1.33
C VAL A 26 11.69 5.00 1.14
N THR A 27 10.83 5.05 2.16
CA THR A 27 9.73 6.03 2.32
C THR A 27 10.16 7.46 2.02
N ALA A 28 11.30 7.86 2.58
CA ALA A 28 11.83 9.20 2.43
C ALA A 28 12.08 9.55 0.97
N THR A 29 12.57 8.61 0.15
CA THR A 29 12.77 8.82 -1.29
C THR A 29 11.44 9.04 -2.01
N GLY A 30 10.40 8.29 -1.66
CA GLY A 30 9.05 8.53 -2.19
C GLY A 30 8.48 9.91 -1.85
N LEU A 31 8.70 10.36 -0.61
CA LEU A 31 8.27 11.68 -0.15
C LEU A 31 9.08 12.82 -0.77
N LEU A 32 10.39 12.62 -1.01
CA LEU A 32 11.23 13.56 -1.74
C LEU A 32 10.78 13.70 -3.20
N LEU A 33 10.49 12.58 -3.86
CA LEU A 33 9.94 12.59 -5.21
C LEU A 33 8.56 13.25 -5.27
N PHE A 34 7.71 12.99 -4.27
CA PHE A 34 6.44 13.68 -4.14
C PHE A 34 6.63 15.19 -4.00
N ARG A 35 7.59 15.66 -3.19
CA ARG A 35 7.90 17.09 -3.08
C ARG A 35 8.40 17.74 -4.38
N ALA A 36 9.00 16.96 -5.27
CA ALA A 36 9.35 17.44 -6.61
C ALA A 36 8.13 17.57 -7.53
N VAL A 37 7.09 16.76 -7.32
CA VAL A 37 5.86 16.73 -8.13
C VAL A 37 4.80 17.70 -7.60
N ASP A 38 4.65 17.81 -6.28
CA ASP A 38 3.71 18.71 -5.59
C ASP A 38 4.43 19.46 -4.46
N PRO A 39 5.23 20.50 -4.80
CA PRO A 39 5.99 21.27 -3.82
C PRO A 39 5.10 22.12 -2.90
N GLU A 40 3.94 22.57 -3.39
CA GLU A 40 2.99 23.41 -2.66
C GLU A 40 1.98 22.59 -1.83
N GLN A 41 2.07 21.25 -1.86
CA GLN A 41 1.16 20.33 -1.15
C GLN A 41 -0.32 20.61 -1.42
N LYS A 42 -0.66 20.91 -2.68
CA LYS A 42 -2.05 21.17 -3.07
C LYS A 42 -2.90 19.91 -3.08
N THR A 43 -2.27 18.74 -3.15
CA THR A 43 -2.94 17.44 -3.21
C THR A 43 -3.07 16.79 -1.84
N ASP A 44 -4.17 16.06 -1.61
CA ASP A 44 -4.39 15.25 -0.39
C ASP A 44 -3.53 13.97 -0.35
N ALA A 45 -2.49 13.86 -1.19
CA ALA A 45 -1.64 12.68 -1.26
C ALA A 45 -0.85 12.43 0.04
N PRO A 46 -0.24 13.45 0.71
CA PRO A 46 0.52 13.25 1.95
C PRO A 46 -0.34 12.83 3.13
N SER A 47 -1.51 13.47 3.29
CA SER A 47 -2.45 13.16 4.37
C SER A 47 -3.02 11.76 4.19
N ALA A 48 -3.46 11.41 2.98
CA ALA A 48 -3.96 10.08 2.66
C ALA A 48 -2.90 8.98 2.83
N PHE A 49 -1.63 9.29 2.56
CA PHE A 49 -0.52 8.38 2.80
C PHE A 49 -0.24 8.23 4.30
N GLY A 50 -0.13 9.32 5.05
CA GLY A 50 0.15 9.28 6.49
C GLY A 50 -0.90 8.51 7.29
N TYR A 51 -2.19 8.70 6.99
CA TYR A 51 -3.28 7.93 7.63
C TYR A 51 -3.18 6.43 7.36
N LYS A 52 -2.78 6.03 6.15
CA LYS A 52 -2.58 4.62 5.81
C LYS A 52 -1.33 4.07 6.46
N GLN A 53 -0.23 4.81 6.46
CA GLN A 53 1.04 4.39 7.05
C GLN A 53 0.91 4.16 8.55
N LEU A 54 0.18 5.03 9.27
CA LEU A 54 -0.10 4.89 10.70
C LEU A 54 -0.78 3.55 11.06
N LEU A 55 -1.70 3.07 10.21
CA LEU A 55 -2.36 1.78 10.40
C LEU A 55 -1.53 0.61 9.85
N HIS A 56 -0.70 0.86 8.84
CA HIS A 56 0.10 -0.15 8.16
C HIS A 56 1.36 -0.53 8.93
N GLU A 57 2.04 0.42 9.57
CA GLU A 57 3.29 0.19 10.31
C GLU A 57 3.14 -0.86 11.42
N PRO A 58 2.14 -0.81 12.32
CA PRO A 58 1.99 -1.82 13.36
C PRO A 58 1.60 -3.20 12.81
N PHE A 59 0.93 -3.25 11.66
CA PHE A 59 0.47 -4.52 11.10
C PHE A 59 1.54 -5.21 10.24
N MET A 60 2.17 -4.45 9.34
CA MET A 60 3.04 -4.96 8.25
C MET A 60 4.49 -4.44 8.33
N GLY A 61 4.72 -3.34 9.05
CA GLY A 61 6.04 -2.69 9.17
C GLY A 61 7.06 -3.44 10.02
N GLY A 62 6.70 -4.56 10.63
CA GLY A 62 7.64 -5.40 11.39
C GLY A 62 7.06 -6.09 12.62
N GLU A 63 5.90 -5.67 13.10
CA GLU A 63 5.41 -6.12 14.41
C GLU A 63 4.53 -7.37 14.32
N LEU A 64 3.28 -7.26 13.84
CA LEU A 64 2.32 -8.36 13.90
C LEU A 64 2.52 -9.40 12.80
N TRP A 65 2.29 -9.04 11.54
CA TRP A 65 2.33 -10.02 10.45
C TRP A 65 3.74 -10.52 10.17
N THR A 66 4.74 -9.63 10.16
CA THR A 66 6.12 -9.98 9.85
C THR A 66 6.71 -10.95 10.87
N SER A 67 6.48 -10.71 12.17
CA SER A 67 6.93 -11.64 13.23
C SER A 67 6.16 -12.96 13.18
N MET A 68 4.82 -12.91 13.00
CA MET A 68 4.01 -14.12 12.90
C MET A 68 4.34 -14.96 11.67
N ALA A 69 4.67 -14.32 10.54
CA ALA A 69 5.00 -15.02 9.30
C ALA A 69 6.21 -15.94 9.48
N ILE A 70 7.24 -15.52 10.22
CA ILE A 70 8.42 -16.36 10.51
C ILE A 70 8.01 -17.63 11.26
N ILE A 71 7.17 -17.49 12.30
CA ILE A 71 6.69 -18.61 13.11
C ILE A 71 5.82 -19.56 12.27
N ILE A 72 4.93 -19.01 11.43
CA ILE A 72 4.04 -19.81 10.58
C ILE A 72 4.83 -20.53 9.49
N VAL A 73 5.85 -19.89 8.90
CA VAL A 73 6.76 -20.56 7.95
C VAL A 73 7.51 -21.70 8.63
N ALA A 74 8.00 -21.51 9.86
CA ALA A 74 8.71 -22.54 10.60
C ALA A 74 7.83 -23.77 10.91
N GLN A 75 6.51 -23.57 11.15
CA GLN A 75 5.59 -24.67 11.50
C GLN A 75 4.90 -25.33 10.31
N ARG A 76 4.42 -24.55 9.33
CA ARG A 76 3.58 -25.03 8.20
C ARG A 76 4.24 -24.90 6.83
N GLY A 77 5.45 -24.35 6.78
CA GLY A 77 6.20 -24.17 5.55
C GLY A 77 5.78 -22.94 4.73
N ARG A 78 6.61 -22.62 3.72
CA ARG A 78 6.52 -21.40 2.90
C ARG A 78 5.24 -21.32 2.06
N LEU A 79 4.75 -22.46 1.55
CA LEU A 79 3.57 -22.52 0.68
C LEU A 79 2.30 -22.06 1.40
N PHE A 80 2.20 -22.33 2.71
CA PHE A 80 1.04 -21.91 3.50
C PHE A 80 0.97 -20.39 3.64
N VAL A 81 2.11 -19.74 3.91
CA VAL A 81 2.18 -18.27 4.02
C VAL A 81 1.92 -17.60 2.66
N LEU A 82 2.45 -18.16 1.57
CA LEU A 82 2.14 -17.68 0.22
C LEU A 82 0.63 -17.77 -0.08
N GLY A 83 -0.02 -18.87 0.31
CA GLY A 83 -1.47 -19.02 0.16
C GLY A 83 -2.26 -17.92 0.88
N ILE A 84 -1.87 -17.59 2.12
CA ILE A 84 -2.49 -16.49 2.87
C ILE A 84 -2.29 -15.17 2.13
N SER A 85 -1.08 -14.87 1.65
CA SER A 85 -0.82 -13.64 0.91
C SER A 85 -1.69 -13.51 -0.35
N PHE A 86 -1.85 -14.59 -1.12
CA PHE A 86 -2.75 -14.60 -2.28
C PHE A 86 -4.21 -14.34 -1.90
N ILE A 87 -4.69 -14.96 -0.83
CA ILE A 87 -6.06 -14.76 -0.33
C ILE A 87 -6.26 -13.31 0.11
N THR A 88 -5.30 -12.72 0.83
CA THR A 88 -5.36 -11.33 1.27
C THR A 88 -5.39 -10.37 0.08
N ILE A 89 -4.54 -10.58 -0.94
CA ILE A 89 -4.55 -9.76 -2.16
C ILE A 89 -5.89 -9.89 -2.89
N ALA A 90 -6.41 -11.12 -3.05
CA ALA A 90 -7.70 -11.35 -3.69
C ALA A 90 -8.85 -10.70 -2.91
N GLY A 91 -8.82 -10.75 -1.57
CA GLY A 91 -9.79 -10.10 -0.70
C GLY A 91 -9.80 -8.57 -0.87
N TRP A 92 -8.63 -7.93 -0.87
CA TRP A 92 -8.53 -6.50 -1.12
C TRP A 92 -8.96 -6.09 -2.53
N LEU A 93 -8.65 -6.90 -3.54
CA LEU A 93 -9.12 -6.68 -4.91
C LEU A 93 -10.64 -6.83 -5.02
N ALA A 94 -11.24 -7.79 -4.31
CA ALA A 94 -12.69 -7.96 -4.26
C ALA A 94 -13.38 -6.77 -3.55
N ILE A 95 -12.83 -6.30 -2.43
CA ILE A 95 -13.31 -5.09 -1.74
C ILE A 95 -13.24 -3.88 -2.68
N TRP A 96 -12.12 -3.70 -3.37
CA TRP A 96 -11.98 -2.62 -4.35
C TRP A 96 -13.03 -2.73 -5.46
N TRP A 97 -13.26 -3.94 -5.99
CA TRP A 97 -14.21 -4.18 -7.07
C TRP A 97 -15.67 -3.91 -6.63
N ILE A 98 -16.04 -4.26 -5.40
CA ILE A 98 -17.39 -4.08 -4.87
C ILE A 98 -17.65 -2.62 -4.47
N PHE A 99 -16.73 -1.98 -3.74
CA PHE A 99 -16.98 -0.68 -3.12
C PHE A 99 -16.46 0.53 -3.93
N LEU A 100 -15.37 0.36 -4.70
CA LEU A 100 -14.67 1.47 -5.34
C LEU A 100 -14.89 1.54 -6.85
N LYS A 101 -15.23 0.43 -7.51
CA LYS A 101 -15.50 0.41 -8.96
C LYS A 101 -16.72 1.26 -9.39
N GLY A 102 -17.67 1.49 -8.47
CA GLY A 102 -18.90 2.25 -8.74
C GLY A 102 -18.89 3.71 -8.26
N LYS A 103 -17.92 4.12 -7.42
CA LYS A 103 -17.83 5.49 -6.92
C LYS A 103 -16.89 6.31 -7.80
N LYS A 104 -17.44 7.06 -8.75
CA LYS A 104 -16.79 8.27 -9.28
C LYS A 104 -16.81 9.31 -8.14
N ILE A 105 -15.72 9.37 -7.37
CA ILE A 105 -15.41 10.50 -6.50
C ILE A 105 -14.61 11.48 -7.36
#